data_AF-A0A7W7GCS0-F1
#
_entry.id   AF-A0A7W7GCS0-F1
#
_cell.length_a   1.000
_cell.length_b   1.000
_cell.length_c   1.000
_cell.angle_alpha   90.00
_cell.angle_beta   90.00
_cell.angle_gamma   90.00
#
_symmetry.space_group_name_H-M   'P 1'
#
loop_
_entity.id
_entity.type
_entity.pdbx_description
1 polymer ?
#
loop_
_entity_poly.entity_id
_entity_poly.type
_entity_poly.pdbx_seq_one_letter_code
_entity_poly.pdbx_strand_id
1 'polypeptide(L)'
;MHISPDPAPSKRPVEAKVKAAGVGAFLGSIGLLAILQAVDADHSLIDFLPDWLETVLIPLIPTGITVAAGWRAQHTPRPDLPDDQR
;
A
#
# COMPACT_ATOMS: atom_id res chain seq x y z
N MET A 1 -7.43 10.46 45.77
CA MET A 1 -7.36 10.40 44.30
C MET A 1 -6.83 9.02 43.94
N HIS A 2 -7.71 8.06 43.69
CA HIS A 2 -7.35 6.67 43.39
C HIS A 2 -7.15 6.56 41.88
N ILE A 3 -5.91 6.35 41.43
CA ILE A 3 -5.62 6.02 40.04
C ILE A 3 -5.81 4.51 39.92
N SER A 4 -6.91 4.08 39.33
CA SER A 4 -7.07 2.67 38.93
C SER A 4 -6.03 2.38 37.84
N PRO A 5 -5.29 1.26 37.90
CA PRO A 5 -4.38 0.88 36.83
C PRO A 5 -5.19 0.67 35.55
N ASP A 6 -4.76 1.29 34.45
CA ASP A 6 -5.36 1.06 33.14
C ASP A 6 -5.25 -0.43 32.79
N PRO A 7 -6.33 -1.09 32.33
CA PRO A 7 -6.23 -2.45 31.84
C PRO A 7 -5.24 -2.48 30.67
N ALA A 8 -4.27 -3.41 30.74
CA ALA A 8 -3.28 -3.60 29.68
C ALA A 8 -3.99 -3.73 28.32
N PRO A 9 -3.49 -3.09 27.25
CA PRO A 9 -4.16 -3.08 25.95
C PRO A 9 -4.29 -4.53 25.45
N SER A 10 -5.51 -5.07 25.45
CA SER A 10 -5.76 -6.39 24.90
C SER A 10 -5.48 -6.33 23.39
N LYS A 11 -4.68 -7.28 22.90
CA LYS A 11 -4.29 -7.34 21.49
C LYS A 11 -5.55 -7.66 20.67
N ARG A 12 -6.20 -6.62 20.12
CA ARG A 12 -7.41 -6.78 19.32
C ARG A 12 -7.11 -7.67 18.10
N PRO A 13 -8.01 -8.60 17.72
CA PRO A 13 -7.82 -9.40 16.51
C PRO A 13 -7.66 -8.54 15.27
N VAL A 14 -6.74 -8.93 14.36
CA VAL A 14 -6.57 -8.23 13.08
C VAL A 14 -7.82 -8.42 12.23
N GLU A 15 -8.43 -7.30 11.84
CA GLU A 15 -9.65 -7.26 11.04
C GLU A 15 -9.46 -7.94 9.67
N ALA A 16 -10.48 -8.63 9.17
CA ALA A 16 -10.41 -9.36 7.91
C ALA A 16 -10.06 -8.44 6.71
N LYS A 17 -10.55 -7.20 6.71
CA LYS A 17 -10.20 -6.21 5.67
C LYS A 17 -8.71 -5.88 5.65
N VAL A 18 -8.05 -5.84 6.80
CA VAL A 18 -6.60 -5.58 6.90
C VAL A 18 -5.82 -6.76 6.33
N LYS A 19 -6.25 -7.99 6.62
CA LYS A 19 -5.65 -9.20 6.04
C LYS A 19 -5.82 -9.23 4.52
N ALA A 20 -7.02 -8.95 4.03
CA ALA A 20 -7.32 -8.89 2.60
C ALA A 20 -6.47 -7.80 1.91
N ALA A 21 -6.37 -6.62 2.50
CA ALA A 21 -5.52 -5.55 1.99
C ALA A 21 -4.04 -5.96 1.96
N GLY A 22 -3.55 -6.64 3.00
CA GLY A 22 -2.17 -7.14 3.04
C GLY A 22 -1.89 -8.17 1.94
N VAL A 23 -2.78 -9.16 1.75
CA VAL A 23 -2.65 -10.14 0.67
C VAL A 23 -2.73 -9.48 -0.70
N GLY A 24 -3.68 -8.55 -0.89
CA GLY A 24 -3.82 -7.80 -2.12
C GLY A 24 -2.59 -6.97 -2.46
N ALA A 25 -2.01 -6.28 -1.46
CA ALA A 25 -0.77 -5.52 -1.64
C ALA A 25 0.40 -6.43 -2.01
N PHE A 26 0.54 -7.59 -1.35
CA PHE A 26 1.60 -8.54 -1.66
C PHE A 26 1.50 -9.08 -3.10
N LEU A 27 0.32 -9.56 -3.49
CA LEU A 27 0.09 -10.07 -4.84
C LEU A 27 0.20 -8.96 -5.90
N GLY A 28 -0.28 -7.76 -5.58
CA GLY A 28 -0.14 -6.59 -6.43
C GLY A 28 1.33 -6.24 -6.69
N SER A 29 2.18 -6.30 -5.66
CA SER A 29 3.63 -6.09 -5.80
C SER A 29 4.30 -7.16 -6.66
N ILE A 30 3.91 -8.43 -6.52
CA ILE A 30 4.42 -9.50 -7.40
C ILE A 30 3.99 -9.27 -8.85
N GLY A 31 2.72 -8.93 -9.08
CA GLY A 31 2.22 -8.62 -10.42
C GLY A 31 2.94 -7.43 -11.05
N LEU A 32 3.15 -6.36 -10.28
CA LEU A 32 3.93 -5.20 -10.72
C LEU A 32 5.36 -5.58 -11.08
N LEU A 33 6.02 -6.38 -10.24
CA LEU A 33 7.38 -6.87 -10.50
C LEU A 33 7.44 -7.68 -11.80
N ALA A 34 6.47 -8.56 -12.04
CA ALA A 34 6.41 -9.34 -13.27
C ALA A 34 6.28 -8.45 -14.52
N ILE A 35 5.50 -7.36 -14.44
CA ILE A 35 5.38 -6.38 -15.52
C ILE A 35 6.72 -5.67 -15.77
N LEU A 36 7.39 -5.21 -14.71
CA LEU A 36 8.72 -4.58 -14.82
C LEU A 36 9.75 -5.52 -15.46
N GLN A 37 9.75 -6.80 -15.07
CA GLN A 37 10.63 -7.80 -15.67
C GLN A 37 10.31 -8.07 -17.14
N ALA A 38 9.04 -8.00 -17.54
CA ALA A 38 8.65 -8.15 -18.94
C ALA A 38 9.14 -6.96 -19.80
N VAL A 39 9.13 -5.74 -19.24
CA VAL A 39 9.69 -4.56 -19.91
C VAL A 39 11.21 -4.64 -20.02
N ASP A 40 11.89 -5.06 -18.95
CA ASP A 40 13.34 -5.29 -18.94
C ASP A 40 13.77 -6.36 -19.96
N ALA A 41 12.93 -7.37 -20.20
CA ALA A 41 13.19 -8.41 -21.19
C ALA A 41 13.01 -7.94 -22.65
N ASP A 42 12.30 -6.84 -22.88
CA ASP A 42 12.06 -6.27 -24.21
C ASP A 42 12.18 -4.73 -24.18
N HIS A 43 13.42 -4.25 -24.21
CA HIS A 43 13.75 -2.82 -24.14
C HIS A 43 13.14 -1.99 -25.27
N SER A 44 12.76 -2.64 -26.39
CA SER A 44 12.11 -1.96 -27.52
C SER A 44 10.79 -1.28 -27.14
N LEU A 45 10.17 -1.72 -26.04
CA LEU A 45 8.97 -1.11 -25.46
C LEU A 45 9.21 0.31 -24.93
N ILE A 46 10.45 0.66 -24.59
CA ILE A 46 10.83 1.94 -23.98
C ILE A 46 11.95 2.67 -24.73
N ASP A 47 12.39 2.18 -25.89
CA ASP A 47 13.45 2.78 -26.74
C ASP A 47 13.23 4.27 -27.10
N PHE A 48 12.00 4.77 -27.01
CA PHE A 48 11.69 6.18 -27.24
C PHE A 48 12.12 7.10 -26.07
N LEU A 49 12.43 6.53 -24.91
CA LEU A 49 12.76 7.24 -23.69
C LEU A 49 14.28 7.41 -23.58
N PRO A 50 14.81 8.62 -23.35
CA PRO A 50 16.24 8.82 -23.11
C PRO A 50 16.72 8.08 -21.83
N ASP A 51 17.91 7.49 -21.85
CA ASP A 51 18.48 6.69 -20.75
C ASP A 51 18.43 7.40 -19.38
N TRP A 52 18.69 8.71 -19.35
CA TRP A 52 18.68 9.50 -18.12
C TRP A 52 17.27 9.61 -17.52
N LEU A 53 16.24 9.60 -18.37
CA LEU A 53 14.85 9.70 -17.95
C LEU A 53 14.34 8.33 -17.48
N GLU A 54 14.79 7.24 -18.10
CA GLU A 54 14.52 5.87 -17.66
C GLU A 54 14.95 5.67 -16.19
N THR A 55 16.17 6.09 -15.87
CA THR A 55 16.76 5.99 -14.52
C THR A 55 15.94 6.70 -13.44
N VAL A 56 15.20 7.76 -13.81
CA VAL A 56 14.36 8.53 -12.89
C VAL A 56 12.92 7.99 -12.86
N LEU A 57 12.35 7.66 -14.01
CA LEU A 57 10.93 7.29 -14.13
C LEU A 57 10.65 5.87 -13.64
N ILE A 58 11.49 4.89 -13.97
CA ILE A 58 11.30 3.49 -13.56
C ILE A 58 11.13 3.34 -12.04
N PRO A 59 12.03 3.86 -11.18
CA PRO A 59 11.87 3.75 -9.73
C PRO A 59 10.69 4.57 -9.18
N LEU A 60 10.16 5.52 -9.95
CA LEU A 60 8.99 6.31 -9.57
C LEU A 60 7.67 5.56 -9.76
N ILE A 61 7.64 4.50 -10.58
CA ILE A 61 6.42 3.72 -10.86
C ILE A 61 5.81 3.14 -9.58
N PRO A 62 6.55 2.42 -8.70
CA PRO A 62 5.99 1.91 -7.44
C PRO A 62 5.48 3.03 -6.53
N THR A 63 6.17 4.17 -6.48
CA THR A 63 5.76 5.34 -5.70
C THR A 63 4.46 5.94 -6.22
N GLY A 64 4.35 6.14 -7.54
CA GLY A 64 3.15 6.66 -8.20
C GLY A 64 1.94 5.75 -7.98
N ILE A 65 2.13 4.44 -8.10
CA ILE A 65 1.09 3.44 -7.80
C ILE A 65 0.66 3.54 -6.34
N THR A 66 1.61 3.66 -5.40
CA THR A 66 1.32 3.76 -3.97
C THR A 66 0.50 5.02 -3.65
N VAL A 67 0.89 6.17 -4.22
CA VAL A 67 0.16 7.44 -4.06
C VAL A 67 -1.26 7.33 -4.63
N ALA A 68 -1.41 6.79 -5.85
CA ALA A 68 -2.71 6.62 -6.48
C ALA A 68 -3.62 5.65 -5.70
N ALA A 69 -3.05 4.55 -5.20
CA ALA A 69 -3.75 3.58 -4.36
C ALA A 69 -4.21 4.21 -3.05
N GLY A 70 -3.36 5.00 -2.39
CA GLY A 70 -3.70 5.75 -1.19
C GLY A 70 -4.79 6.80 -1.42
N TRP A 71 -4.72 7.54 -2.52
CA TRP A 71 -5.72 8.55 -2.88
C TRP A 71 -7.10 7.95 -3.18
N ARG A 72 -7.14 6.75 -3.76
CA ARG A 72 -8.37 6.01 -4.04
C ARG A 72 -8.87 5.16 -2.87
N ALA A 73 -8.06 4.95 -1.84
CA ALA A 73 -8.43 4.11 -0.70
C ALA A 73 -9.63 4.71 0.04
N GLN A 74 -10.71 3.92 0.14
CA GLN A 74 -11.89 4.30 0.92
C GLN A 74 -11.56 4.24 2.40
N HIS A 75 -11.64 5.39 3.07
CA HIS A 75 -11.52 5.47 4.52
C HIS A 75 -12.83 4.99 5.13
N THR A 76 -12.81 3.80 5.73
CA THR A 76 -13.96 3.26 6.46
C THR A 76 -13.86 3.70 7.92
N PRO A 77 -14.86 4.43 8.46
CA PRO A 77 -14.88 4.80 9.87
C PRO A 77 -14.81 3.56 10.75
N ARG A 78 -14.06 3.63 11.84
CA ARG A 78 -13.97 2.53 12.81
C ARG A 78 -15.32 2.36 13.50
N PRO A 79 -16.03 1.23 13.34
CA PRO A 79 -17.31 1.01 14.01
C PRO A 79 -17.16 0.69 15.51
N ASP A 80 -15.94 0.43 15.96
CA ASP A 80 -15.58 0.10 17.34
C ASP A 80 -15.12 1.32 18.18
N LEU A 81 -15.05 2.51 17.59
CA LEU A 81 -14.76 3.75 18.33
C LEU A 81 -16.07 4.45 18.71
N PRO A 82 -16.16 5.00 19.94
CA PRO A 82 -17.33 5.79 20.35
C PRO A 82 -17.42 7.08 19.52
N ASP A 83 -18.64 7.63 19.39
CA ASP A 83 -18.97 8.70 18.42
C ASP A 83 -18.18 10.01 18.64
N ASP A 84 -17.64 10.23 19.84
CA ASP A 84 -16.74 11.34 20.18
C ASP A 84 -15.31 11.17 19.63
N GLN A 85 -14.94 9.96 19.22
CA GLN A 85 -13.60 9.59 18.74
C GLN A 85 -13.61 9.13 17.26
N ARG A 86 -14.73 9.33 16.56
CA ARG A 86 -15.00 8.76 15.25
C ARG A 86 -14.79 9.74 14.09
#